data_AF-A0A4Q5U6H2-F1
#
_entry.id   AF-A0A4Q5U6H2-F1
#
_cell.length_a   1.000
_cell.length_b   1.000
_cell.length_c   1.000
_cell.angle_alpha   90.00
_cell.angle_beta   90.00
_cell.angle_gamma   90.00
#
_symmetry.space_group_name_H-M   'P 1'
#
loop_
_entity.id
_entity.type
_entity.pdbx_description
1 polymer ?
#
loop_
_entity_poly.entity_id
_entity_poly.type
_entity_poly.pdbx_seq_one_letter_code
_entity_poly.pdbx_strand_id
1 'polypeptide(L)'
;MQPYFTEPSEKALQFYRDHINTPLVSSMPETVIEACYYGKVDTLFVQEGLHLWGKFDRQDCTFDWHPVQSAQSEDLVAFAIRQALATGGQILEMPPDGMPWNEARIAAIMRY
;
A
#
# COMPACT_ATOMS: atom_id res chain seq x y z
N MET A 1 -7.65 -1.14 -25.28
CA MET A 1 -7.25 -1.96 -24.12
C MET A 1 -8.05 -1.45 -22.94
N GLN A 2 -9.03 -2.22 -22.47
CA GLN A 2 -9.90 -1.81 -21.36
C GLN A 2 -9.18 -2.13 -20.05
N PRO A 3 -8.95 -1.17 -19.14
CA PRO A 3 -8.49 -1.52 -17.81
C PRO A 3 -9.66 -2.16 -17.06
N TYR A 4 -9.42 -3.32 -16.45
CA TYR A 4 -10.35 -3.99 -15.54
C TYR A 4 -10.44 -3.22 -14.21
N PHE A 5 -10.94 -1.98 -14.25
CA PHE A 5 -11.41 -1.29 -13.06
C PHE A 5 -12.79 -1.86 -12.72
N THR A 6 -12.78 -2.92 -11.93
CA THR A 6 -13.99 -3.53 -11.38
C THR A 6 -14.69 -2.51 -10.48
N GLU A 7 -16.03 -2.48 -10.43
CA GLU A 7 -16.85 -1.62 -9.52
C GLU A 7 -16.29 -1.43 -8.08
N PRO A 8 -15.71 -2.44 -7.40
CA PRO A 8 -15.09 -2.24 -6.08
C PRO A 8 -13.90 -1.27 -6.08
N SER A 9 -13.12 -1.20 -7.16
CA SER A 9 -11.96 -0.30 -7.25
C SER A 9 -12.36 1.18 -7.38
N GLU A 10 -13.43 1.50 -8.11
CA GLU A 10 -13.94 2.88 -8.19
C GLU A 10 -14.52 3.36 -6.86
N LYS A 11 -15.22 2.49 -6.13
CA LYS A 11 -15.73 2.83 -4.79
C LYS A 11 -14.60 3.08 -3.80
N ALA A 12 -13.56 2.23 -3.81
CA ALA A 12 -12.41 2.40 -2.95
C ALA A 12 -11.64 3.69 -3.28
N LEU A 13 -11.45 4.01 -4.57
CA LEU A 13 -10.84 5.28 -4.99
C LEU A 13 -11.64 6.50 -4.55
N GLN A 14 -12.97 6.46 -4.69
CA GLN A 14 -13.83 7.53 -4.21
C GLN A 14 -13.77 7.70 -2.70
N PHE A 15 -13.84 6.59 -1.95
CA PHE A 15 -13.67 6.60 -0.50
C PHE A 15 -12.34 7.22 -0.10
N TYR A 16 -11.25 6.81 -0.77
CA TYR A 16 -9.92 7.34 -0.50
C TYR A 16 -9.88 8.86 -0.67
N ARG A 17 -10.41 9.36 -1.79
CA ARG A 17 -10.42 10.80 -2.10
C ARG A 17 -11.26 11.61 -1.11
N ASP A 18 -12.38 11.07 -0.66
CA ASP A 18 -13.25 11.71 0.34
C ASP A 18 -12.58 11.77 1.73
N HIS A 19 -11.68 10.82 2.02
CA HIS A 19 -11.07 10.63 3.32
C HIS A 19 -9.60 11.07 3.41
N ILE A 20 -9.03 11.72 2.38
CA ILE A 20 -7.59 12.05 2.30
C ILE A 20 -7.03 12.86 3.49
N ASN A 21 -7.90 13.55 4.23
CA ASN A 21 -7.55 14.33 5.43
C ASN A 21 -7.95 13.64 6.74
N THR A 22 -8.18 12.33 6.71
CA THR A 22 -8.60 11.52 7.87
C THR A 22 -7.57 10.43 8.14
N PRO A 23 -7.49 9.91 9.39
CA PRO A 23 -6.63 8.78 9.71
C PRO A 23 -7.04 7.47 9.01
N LEU A 24 -8.18 7.46 8.32
CA LEU A 24 -8.69 6.28 7.61
C LEU A 24 -7.95 6.01 6.31
N VAL A 25 -7.10 6.90 5.83
CA VAL A 25 -6.31 6.66 4.62
C VAL A 25 -4.89 7.19 4.76
N SER A 26 -3.96 6.56 4.05
CA SER A 26 -2.57 7.03 3.99
C SER A 26 -1.94 6.68 2.65
N SER A 27 -1.10 7.58 2.13
CA SER A 27 -0.21 7.36 0.99
C SER A 27 1.26 7.23 1.39
N MET A 28 1.56 7.25 2.69
CA MET A 28 2.93 7.14 3.19
C MET A 28 3.34 5.66 3.21
N PRO A 29 4.41 5.25 2.50
CA PRO A 29 4.84 3.85 2.47
C PRO A 29 5.04 3.25 3.85
N GLU A 30 5.68 3.98 4.76
CA GLU A 30 5.96 3.57 6.13
C GLU A 30 4.67 3.25 6.89
N THR A 31 3.73 4.20 6.92
CA THR A 31 2.41 4.03 7.56
C THR A 31 1.62 2.90 6.93
N VAL A 32 1.65 2.77 5.60
CA VAL A 32 0.90 1.73 4.89
C VAL A 32 1.46 0.34 5.18
N ILE A 33 2.78 0.16 5.12
CA ILE A 33 3.43 -1.12 5.41
C ILE A 33 3.20 -1.52 6.87
N GLU A 34 3.33 -0.57 7.80
CA GLU A 34 3.05 -0.78 9.21
C GLU A 34 1.59 -1.19 9.43
N ALA A 35 0.65 -0.47 8.81
CA ALA A 35 -0.77 -0.80 8.93
C ALA A 35 -1.11 -2.18 8.32
N CYS A 36 -0.47 -2.56 7.22
CA CYS A 36 -0.59 -3.91 6.65
C CYS A 36 -0.11 -4.96 7.66
N TYR A 37 1.04 -4.73 8.29
CA TYR A 37 1.59 -5.63 9.30
C TYR A 37 0.66 -5.80 10.51
N TYR A 38 0.04 -4.73 10.99
CA TYR A 38 -0.94 -4.79 12.08
C TYR A 38 -2.33 -5.25 11.65
N GLY A 39 -2.58 -5.53 10.37
CA GLY A 39 -3.89 -5.92 9.87
C GLY A 39 -4.95 -4.83 9.93
N LYS A 40 -4.51 -3.56 9.97
CA LYS A 40 -5.38 -2.38 10.00
C LYS A 40 -5.83 -1.97 8.60
N VAL A 41 -5.25 -2.53 7.54
CA VAL A 41 -5.59 -2.19 6.15
C VAL A 41 -6.81 -2.97 5.70
N ASP A 42 -7.80 -2.23 5.20
CA ASP A 42 -8.96 -2.75 4.48
C ASP A 42 -8.63 -2.95 3.00
N THR A 43 -8.12 -1.91 2.35
CA THR A 43 -7.80 -1.92 0.93
C THR A 43 -6.42 -1.31 0.70
N LEU A 44 -5.54 -2.02 0.00
CA LEU A 44 -4.19 -1.62 -0.36
C LEU A 44 -4.12 -1.32 -1.86
N PHE A 45 -3.77 -0.09 -2.22
CA PHE A 45 -3.45 0.32 -3.58
C PHE A 45 -1.94 0.27 -3.78
N VAL A 46 -1.52 -0.45 -4.82
CA VAL A 46 -0.10 -0.59 -5.16
C VAL A 46 0.09 -0.24 -6.62
N GLN A 47 1.08 0.60 -6.91
CA GLN A 47 1.48 0.84 -8.29
C GLN A 47 2.10 -0.43 -8.88
N GLU A 48 1.65 -0.84 -10.06
CA GLU A 48 2.22 -1.99 -10.77
C GLU A 48 3.74 -1.84 -10.97
N GLY A 49 4.49 -2.90 -10.62
CA GLY A 49 5.95 -2.92 -10.71
C GLY A 49 6.68 -2.08 -9.67
N LEU A 50 5.99 -1.59 -8.63
CA LEU A 50 6.65 -0.91 -7.52
C LEU A 50 7.41 -1.91 -6.66
N HIS A 51 8.71 -1.67 -6.53
CA HIS A 51 9.56 -2.35 -5.56
C HIS A 51 10.18 -1.31 -4.64
N LEU A 52 9.97 -1.48 -3.33
CA LEU A 52 10.68 -0.70 -2.33
C LEU A 52 11.60 -1.63 -1.56
N TRP A 53 12.90 -1.39 -1.72
CA TRP A 53 13.94 -2.18 -1.08
C TRP A 53 14.25 -1.60 0.29
N GLY A 54 14.26 -2.45 1.30
CA GLY A 54 14.61 -2.03 2.64
C GLY A 54 14.39 -3.12 3.65
N LYS A 55 14.42 -2.74 4.92
CA LYS A 55 14.16 -3.62 6.04
C LYS A 55 13.17 -2.95 6.99
N PHE A 56 12.16 -3.69 7.42
CA PHE A 56 11.19 -3.22 8.38
C PHE A 56 11.44 -3.89 9.73
N ASP A 57 11.87 -3.11 10.71
CA ASP A 57 12.02 -3.58 12.09
C ASP A 57 10.68 -3.52 12.82
N ARG A 58 10.13 -4.68 13.12
CA ARG A 58 8.80 -4.84 13.75
C ARG A 58 8.81 -4.58 15.25
N GLN A 59 9.99 -4.55 15.87
CA GLN A 59 10.12 -4.27 17.31
C GLN A 59 10.12 -2.76 17.54
N ASP A 60 10.88 -2.03 16.73
CA ASP A 60 11.06 -0.58 16.88
C ASP A 60 10.12 0.23 15.98
N CYS A 61 9.37 -0.43 15.09
CA CYS A 61 8.57 0.20 14.02
C CYS A 61 9.39 1.16 13.16
N THR A 62 10.62 0.76 12.81
CA THR A 62 11.53 1.57 12.00
C THR A 62 11.74 0.97 10.61
N PHE A 63 11.95 1.84 9.63
CA PHE A 63 12.19 1.48 8.23
C PHE A 63 13.63 1.85 7.85
N ASP A 64 14.39 0.85 7.41
CA ASP A 64 15.71 1.05 6.84
C ASP A 64 15.60 0.95 5.32
N TRP A 65 15.55 2.10 4.66
CA TRP A 65 15.36 2.17 3.21
C TRP A 65 16.68 1.96 2.48
N HIS A 66 16.71 0.99 1.57
CA HIS A 66 17.89 0.71 0.75
C HIS A 66 17.66 1.25 -0.68
N PRO A 67 18.59 2.04 -1.25
CA PRO A 67 18.44 2.58 -2.60
C PRO A 67 18.53 1.50 -3.69
N VAL A 68 19.14 0.36 -3.38
CA VAL A 68 19.31 -0.77 -4.30
C VAL A 68 18.98 -2.10 -3.64
N GLN A 69 18.50 -3.05 -4.44
CA GLN A 69 18.33 -4.43 -4.01
C GLN A 69 19.69 -4.99 -3.57
N SER A 70 19.74 -5.47 -2.33
CA SER A 70 20.91 -6.12 -1.75
C SER A 70 20.47 -7.44 -1.11
N ALA A 71 21.39 -8.35 -0.82
CA ALA A 71 21.06 -9.62 -0.14
C ALA A 71 20.42 -9.43 1.25
N GLN A 72 20.58 -8.24 1.83
CA GLN A 72 19.99 -7.84 3.10
C GLN A 72 18.74 -6.97 2.94
N SER A 73 18.38 -6.58 1.71
CA SER A 73 17.15 -5.84 1.42
C SER A 73 16.01 -6.81 1.18
N GLU A 74 14.88 -6.56 1.81
CA GLU A 74 13.62 -7.22 1.49
C GLU A 74 12.77 -6.30 0.61
N ASP A 75 11.85 -6.90 -0.13
CA ASP A 75 10.82 -6.16 -0.84
C ASP A 75 9.68 -5.84 0.14
N LEU A 76 9.63 -4.58 0.57
CA LEU A 76 8.66 -4.11 1.54
C LEU A 76 7.24 -4.01 0.95
N VAL A 77 7.12 -3.84 -0.37
CA VAL A 77 5.83 -3.83 -1.06
C VAL A 77 5.26 -5.24 -1.11
N ALA A 78 6.07 -6.22 -1.52
CA ALA A 78 5.69 -7.63 -1.50
C ALA A 78 5.41 -8.13 -0.08
N PHE A 79 6.11 -7.59 0.92
CA PHE A 79 5.78 -7.83 2.33
C PHE A 79 4.40 -7.27 2.69
N ALA A 80 4.12 -6.01 2.37
CA ALA A 80 2.82 -5.37 2.66
C ALA A 80 1.66 -6.12 1.98
N ILE A 81 1.80 -6.49 0.70
CA ILE A 81 0.79 -7.28 -0.04
C ILE A 81 0.52 -8.61 0.66
N ARG A 82 1.57 -9.35 1.07
CA ARG A 82 1.40 -10.61 1.79
C ARG A 82 0.70 -10.43 3.13
N GLN A 83 1.01 -9.37 3.87
CA GLN A 83 0.35 -9.11 5.15
C GLN A 83 -1.12 -8.71 4.95
N ALA A 84 -1.40 -7.81 3.99
CA ALA A 84 -2.75 -7.41 3.65
C ALA A 84 -3.59 -8.64 3.24
N LEU A 85 -3.07 -9.52 2.38
CA LEU A 85 -3.73 -10.80 2.04
C LEU A 85 -3.99 -11.65 3.28
N ALA A 86 -2.99 -11.81 4.15
CA ALA A 86 -3.11 -12.60 5.36
C ALA A 86 -4.16 -12.06 6.35
N THR A 87 -4.36 -10.74 6.38
CA THR A 87 -5.35 -10.09 7.25
C THR A 87 -6.71 -9.89 6.59
N GLY A 88 -6.88 -10.36 5.34
CA GLY A 88 -8.11 -10.26 4.56
C GLY A 88 -8.37 -8.87 3.99
N GLY A 89 -7.31 -8.09 3.76
CA GLY A 89 -7.36 -6.84 3.02
C GLY A 89 -7.44 -7.08 1.51
N GLN A 90 -8.10 -6.18 0.81
CA GLN A 90 -8.20 -6.19 -0.65
C GLN A 90 -6.95 -5.54 -1.26
N ILE A 91 -6.38 -6.14 -2.30
CA ILE A 91 -5.26 -5.53 -3.05
C ILE A 91 -5.75 -5.07 -4.41
N LEU A 92 -5.42 -3.82 -4.73
CA LEU A 92 -5.70 -3.17 -5.99
C LEU A 92 -4.37 -2.74 -6.61
N GLU A 93 -3.86 -3.57 -7.50
CA GLU A 93 -2.73 -3.23 -8.35
C GLU A 93 -3.22 -2.37 -9.51
N MET A 94 -2.59 -1.22 -9.73
CA MET A 94 -3.00 -0.28 -10.76
C MET A 94 -1.82 0.47 -11.36
N PRO A 95 -1.94 0.94 -12.61
CA PRO A 95 -0.92 1.76 -13.23
C PRO A 95 -0.78 3.11 -12.49
N PRO A 96 0.35 3.82 -12.65
CA PRO A 96 0.56 5.12 -12.01
C PRO A 96 -0.54 6.15 -12.32
N ASP A 97 -1.17 6.06 -13.49
CA ASP A 97 -2.30 6.91 -13.89
C ASP A 97 -3.61 6.58 -13.16
N GLY A 98 -3.75 5.34 -12.67
CA GLY A 98 -4.92 4.88 -11.94
C GLY A 98 -4.88 5.13 -10.43
N MET A 99 -3.72 5.56 -9.89
CA MET A 99 -3.54 5.74 -8.45
C MET A 99 -4.48 6.82 -7.88
N PRO A 100 -4.93 6.67 -6.62
CA PRO A 100 -5.83 7.65 -6.00
C PRO A 100 -5.20 9.03 -5.82
N TRP A 101 -3.86 9.10 -5.84
CA TRP A 101 -3.07 10.31 -5.77
C TRP A 101 -1.89 10.22 -6.74
N ASN A 102 -1.70 11.25 -7.58
CA ASN A 102 -0.71 11.23 -8.67
C ASN A 102 0.74 10.98 -8.22
N GLU A 103 1.09 11.34 -6.98
CA GLU A 103 2.45 11.15 -6.45
C GLU A 103 2.55 9.90 -5.55
N ALA A 104 1.43 9.28 -5.20
CA ALA A 104 1.44 8.10 -4.34
C ALA A 104 1.81 6.88 -5.16
N ARG A 105 2.89 6.21 -4.75
CA ARG A 105 3.28 4.90 -5.29
C ARG A 105 2.59 3.74 -4.56
N ILE A 106 2.19 3.98 -3.32
CA ILE A 106 1.45 3.05 -2.48
C ILE A 106 0.45 3.86 -1.65
N ALA A 107 -0.75 3.32 -1.46
CA ALA A 107 -1.77 3.94 -0.62
C ALA A 107 -2.62 2.85 0.05
N ALA A 108 -3.22 3.16 1.19
CA ALA A 108 -4.12 2.25 1.87
C ALA A 108 -5.32 2.96 2.48
N ILE A 109 -6.42 2.21 2.56
CA ILE A 109 -7.59 2.52 3.38
C ILE A 109 -7.51 1.64 4.63
N MET A 110 -7.65 2.27 5.78
CA MET A 110 -7.67 1.64 7.09
C MET A 110 -9.09 1.19 7.45
N ARG A 111 -9.19 0.15 8.27
CA ARG A 111 -10.45 -0.38 8.79
C ARG A 111 -11.05 0.48 9.90
N TYR A 112 -10.21 1.17 10.67
CA TYR A 112 -10.58 1.97 11.84
C TYR A 112 -9.47 2.96 12.22
#